data_AF-A0AAD1C601-F1
#
_entry.id   AF-A0AAD1C601-F1
#
_cell.length_a   1.000
_cell.length_b   1.000
_cell.length_c   1.000
_cell.angle_alpha   90.00
_cell.angle_beta   90.00
_cell.angle_gamma   90.00
#
_symmetry.space_group_name_H-M   'P 1'
#
loop_
_entity.id
_entity.type
_entity.pdbx_description
1 polymer ?
#
loop_
_entity_poly.entity_id
_entity_poly.type
_entity_poly.pdbx_seq_one_letter_code
_entity_poly.pdbx_strand_id
1 'polypeptide(L)' 'MNATTHEVAVEKLRDAEVPGFEVEMDPDEADLVGAFQEDALSEQEAKDSTVDLLEVGHE' A
#
# COMPACT_ATOMS: atom_id res chain seq x y z
N MET A 1 -12.67 -28.24 -0.67
CA MET A 1 -13.28 -26.90 -0.74
C MET A 1 -12.14 -25.98 -1.11
N ASN A 2 -12.06 -25.52 -2.36
CA ASN A 2 -11.10 -24.47 -2.70
C ASN A 2 -11.79 -23.15 -2.42
N ALA A 3 -11.29 -22.41 -1.44
CA ALA A 3 -11.72 -21.04 -1.21
C ALA A 3 -11.44 -20.23 -2.47
N THR A 4 -12.39 -19.40 -2.87
CA THR A 4 -12.24 -18.48 -3.99
C THR A 4 -11.29 -17.35 -3.56
N THR A 5 -10.46 -16.82 -4.46
CA THR A 5 -9.50 -15.74 -4.17
C THR A 5 -10.10 -14.58 -3.36
N HIS A 6 -11.37 -14.23 -3.64
CA HIS A 6 -12.11 -13.22 -2.88
C HIS A 6 -12.36 -13.60 -1.41
N GLU A 7 -12.67 -14.87 -1.12
CA GLU A 7 -12.90 -15.34 0.25
C GLU A 7 -11.61 -15.25 1.06
N VAL A 8 -10.48 -15.65 0.47
CA VAL A 8 -9.15 -15.57 1.09
C VAL A 8 -8.76 -14.11 1.34
N ALA A 9 -8.97 -13.22 0.37
CA ALA A 9 -8.65 -11.80 0.51
C ALA A 9 -9.47 -11.12 1.63
N VAL A 10 -10.76 -11.45 1.77
CA VAL A 10 -11.62 -10.91 2.84
C VAL A 10 -11.20 -11.42 4.22
N GLU A 11 -10.80 -12.68 4.34
CA GLU A 11 -10.26 -13.23 5.59
C GLU A 11 -8.94 -12.56 5.97
N LYS A 12 -8.03 -12.39 5.00
CA LYS A 12 -6.77 -11.66 5.19
C LYS A 12 -6.99 -10.20 5.60
N LEU A 13 -7.94 -9.51 4.96
CA LEU A 13 -8.30 -8.12 5.31
C LEU A 13 -8.75 -8.00 6.76
N ARG A 14 -9.58 -8.93 7.24
CA ARG A 14 -10.02 -8.97 8.65
C ARG A 14 -8.87 -9.14 9.63
N ASP A 15 -7.85 -9.90 9.26
CA ASP A 15 -6.67 -10.06 10.10
C ASP A 15 -5.82 -8.77 10.09
N ALA A 16 -5.71 -8.09 8.94
CA ALA A 16 -5.05 -6.78 8.83
C ALA A 16 -5.76 -5.64 9.59
N GLU A 17 -7.04 -5.79 9.97
CA GLU A 17 -7.72 -4.86 10.89
C GLU A 17 -7.18 -4.96 12.33
N VAL A 18 -6.41 -6.01 12.65
CA VAL A 18 -5.72 -6.15 13.93
C VAL A 18 -4.44 -5.30 13.93
N PRO A 19 -4.31 -4.32 14.83
CA PRO A 19 -3.12 -3.47 14.88
C PRO A 19 -1.86 -4.30 15.14
N GLY A 20 -0.89 -4.18 14.23
CA GLY A 20 0.36 -4.94 14.26
C GLY A 20 0.35 -6.27 13.49
N PHE A 21 -0.74 -6.57 12.77
CA PHE A 21 -0.78 -7.68 11.82
C PHE A 21 -0.61 -7.18 10.38
N GLU A 22 0.39 -7.72 9.71
CA GLU A 22 0.68 -7.43 8.30
C GLU A 22 0.46 -8.73 7.51
N VAL A 23 -0.31 -8.65 6.42
CA VAL A 23 -0.70 -9.82 5.63
C VAL A 23 -0.23 -9.66 4.19
N GLU A 24 0.37 -10.70 3.64
CA GLU A 24 0.78 -10.74 2.23
C GLU A 24 -0.46 -10.94 1.35
N MET A 25 -0.73 -9.96 0.48
CA MET A 25 -1.78 -10.02 -0.52
C MET A 25 -1.18 -10.05 -1.92
N ASP A 26 -1.68 -10.95 -2.76
CA ASP A 26 -1.37 -10.97 -4.18
C ASP A 26 -2.02 -9.75 -4.89
N PRO A 27 -1.49 -9.28 -6.03
CA PRO A 27 -2.05 -8.12 -6.73
C PRO A 27 -3.54 -8.29 -7.11
N ASP A 28 -3.95 -9.51 -7.48
CA ASP A 28 -5.36 -9.85 -7.72
C ASP A 28 -6.21 -9.72 -6.44
N GLU A 29 -5.68 -10.14 -5.29
CA GLU A 29 -6.38 -10.04 -3.99
C GLU A 29 -6.50 -8.57 -3.55
N ALA A 30 -5.43 -7.79 -3.71
CA ALA A 30 -5.38 -6.37 -3.34
C ALA A 30 -6.32 -5.50 -4.18
N ASP A 31 -6.48 -5.80 -5.48
CA ASP A 31 -7.47 -5.15 -6.35
C ASP A 31 -8.90 -5.46 -5.87
N LEU A 32 -9.18 -6.72 -5.53
CA LEU A 32 -10.50 -7.17 -5.08
C LEU A 32 -10.96 -6.51 -3.78
N VAL A 33 -10.06 -6.30 -2.81
CA VAL A 33 -10.40 -5.66 -1.52
C VAL A 33 -10.15 -4.16 -1.53
N GLY A 34 -9.71 -3.58 -2.66
CA GLY A 34 -9.34 -2.17 -2.76
C GLY A 34 -8.14 -1.78 -1.86
N ALA A 35 -7.33 -2.77 -1.45
CA ALA A 35 -6.09 -2.54 -0.70
C ALA A 35 -4.93 -2.11 -1.63
N PHE A 36 -5.09 -2.26 -2.94
CA PHE A 36 -4.20 -1.63 -3.90
C PHE A 36 -4.47 -0.12 -3.94
N GLN A 37 -3.84 0.61 -3.01
CA GLN A 37 -3.68 2.04 -3.14
C GLN A 37 -2.57 2.27 -4.18
N GLU A 38 -2.84 3.05 -5.22
CA GLU A 38 -1.79 3.57 -6.12
C GLU A 38 -0.90 4.55 -5.34
N ASP A 39 -0.12 4.05 -4.38
CA ASP A 39 0.85 4.79 -3.57
C ASP A 39 2.19 4.97 -4.32
N ALA A 40 2.27 4.44 -5.54
CA ALA A 40 3.39 4.73 -6.42
C ALA A 40 3.41 6.24 -6.70
N LEU A 41 4.42 6.93 -6.19
CA LEU A 41 4.64 8.36 -6.43
C LEU A 41 4.45 8.67 -7.91
N SER A 42 3.55 9.62 -8.22
CA SER A 42 3.49 10.18 -9.56
C SER A 42 4.85 10.76 -9.94
N GLU A 43 5.22 10.76 -11.21
CA GLU A 43 6.53 11.31 -11.67
C GLU A 43 6.76 12.74 -11.14
N GLN A 44 5.68 13.52 -11.03
CA GLN A 44 5.70 14.87 -10.46
C GLN A 44 5.94 14.88 -8.95
N GLU A 45 5.25 14.03 -8.18
CA GLU A 45 5.39 13.90 -6.73
C GLU A 45 6.78 13.36 -6.34
N ALA A 46 7.32 12.41 -7.11
CA ALA A 46 8.68 11.91 -6.94
C ALA A 46 9.75 13.00 -7.15
N LYS A 47 9.52 13.93 -8.07
CA LYS A 47 10.40 15.09 -8.33
C LYS A 47 10.26 16.15 -7.23
N ASP A 48 9.03 16.46 -6.82
CA ASP A 48 8.72 17.47 -5.80
C ASP A 48 9.24 17.06 -4.41
N SER A 49 9.15 15.77 -4.07
CA SER A 49 9.65 15.21 -2.80
C SER A 49 11.19 15.25 -2.64
N THR A 50 11.95 15.56 -3.70
CA THR A 50 13.42 15.75 -3.60
C THR A 50 13.86 17.12 -3.07
N VAL A 51 12.91 18.00 -2.75
CA VAL A 51 13.16 19.38 -2.28
C VAL A 51 13.18 19.44 -0.74
N ASP A 52 14.23 18.93 -0.11
CA ASP A 52 14.67 19.39 1.25
C ASP A 52 16.12 18.99 1.59
N LEU A 53 17.03 18.94 0.61
CA LEU A 53 18.47 18.69 0.86
C LEU A 53 19.39 19.82 0.36
N LEU A 54 18.85 20.87 -0.25
CA LEU A 54 19.62 21.94 -0.90
C LEU A 54 19.44 23.34 -0.27
N GLU A 55 18.55 23.51 0.71
CA GLU A 55 18.36 24.81 1.38
C GLU A 55 18.48 24.72 2.92
N VAL A 56 19.59 24.14 3.40
CA VAL A 56 20.12 24.51 4.73
C VAL A 56 21.41 25.31 4.54
N GLY A 57 21.27 26.42 3.83
CA GLY A 57 22.16 27.58 3.92
C GLY A 57 21.46 28.66 4.76
N HIS A 58 21.21 28.37 6.04
CA HIS A 58 20.75 29.39 6.98
C HIS A 58 21.97 29.97 7.69
N GLU A 59 22.34 31.18 7.25
CA GLU A 59 23.20 32.22 7.86
C GLU A 59 24.38 31.82 8.78
#